data_AF-A0A7V4UFN2-F1
#
_entry.id   AF-A0A7V4UFN2-F1
#
_cell.length_a   1.000
_cell.length_b   1.000
_cell.length_c   1.000
_cell.angle_alpha   90.00
_cell.angle_beta   90.00
_cell.angle_gamma   90.00
#
_symmetry.space_group_name_H-M   'P 1'
#
loop_
_entity.id
_entity.type
_entity.pdbx_description
1 polymer ?
#
loop_
_entity_poly.entity_id
_entity_poly.type
_entity_poly.pdbx_seq_one_letter_code
_entity_poly.pdbx_strand_id
1 'polypeptide(L)'
;MTFRSVFSRVRPAWLLLVCLCSALVARSRAQEPLAVVDTQKDAPPFTTPAQALAALRLPAGFQATLFAAEPQVRQPIAMTTDPRGRLWVAENYTYAERPIVLDERHRDRIVVLEDRDGDGRAERSTV
;
A
#
# COMPACT_ATOMS: atom_id res chain seq x y z
N MET A 1 17.50 -68.06 -1.31
CA MET A 1 16.30 -67.40 -0.72
C MET A 1 16.35 -65.93 -1.08
N THR A 2 15.30 -65.46 -1.74
CA THR A 2 15.25 -64.26 -2.59
C THR A 2 14.70 -63.07 -1.80
N PHE A 3 15.51 -62.05 -1.52
CA PHE A 3 15.05 -60.82 -0.86
C PHE A 3 14.51 -59.85 -1.93
N ARG A 4 13.23 -60.03 -2.30
CA ARG A 4 12.52 -59.14 -3.22
C ARG A 4 11.85 -58.01 -2.43
N SER A 5 12.29 -56.78 -2.71
CA SER A 5 11.43 -55.60 -2.93
C SER A 5 10.41 -55.22 -1.84
N VAL A 6 10.82 -54.33 -0.93
CA VAL A 6 9.93 -53.53 -0.07
C VAL A 6 9.79 -52.11 -0.64
N PHE A 7 9.49 -52.00 -1.93
CA PHE A 7 9.11 -50.72 -2.54
C PHE A 7 7.88 -50.94 -3.42
N SER A 8 6.70 -50.90 -2.80
CA SER A 8 5.45 -50.92 -3.55
C SER A 8 4.32 -50.39 -2.68
N ARG A 9 3.65 -49.34 -3.20
CA ARG A 9 2.34 -48.78 -2.78
C ARG A 9 2.35 -47.53 -1.91
N VAL A 10 3.12 -46.51 -2.28
CA VAL A 10 2.60 -45.14 -2.14
C VAL A 10 1.72 -44.90 -3.37
N ARG A 11 0.39 -44.87 -3.18
CA ARG A 11 -0.56 -44.65 -4.29
C ARG A 11 -0.38 -43.22 -4.83
N PRO A 12 -0.30 -42.99 -6.16
CA PRO A 12 -0.06 -41.66 -6.75
C PRO A 12 -1.11 -40.62 -6.37
N ALA A 13 -2.31 -41.07 -5.97
CA ALA A 13 -3.37 -40.23 -5.43
C ALA A 13 -2.99 -39.48 -4.14
N TRP A 14 -2.13 -40.06 -3.28
CA TRP A 14 -1.69 -39.40 -2.04
C TRP A 14 -0.70 -38.27 -2.30
N LEU A 15 0.19 -38.45 -3.27
CA LEU A 15 1.11 -37.39 -3.71
C LEU A 15 0.33 -36.24 -4.35
N LEU A 16 -0.69 -36.53 -5.15
CA LEU A 16 -1.57 -35.52 -5.73
C LEU A 16 -2.39 -34.77 -4.67
N LEU A 17 -2.91 -35.47 -3.66
CA LEU A 17 -3.64 -34.86 -2.55
C LEU A 17 -2.74 -33.95 -1.69
N VAL A 18 -1.52 -34.39 -1.39
CA VAL A 18 -0.52 -33.59 -0.66
C VAL A 18 -0.13 -32.34 -1.47
N CYS A 19 0.10 -32.47 -2.78
CA CYS A 19 0.35 -31.33 -3.68
C CYS A 19 -0.85 -30.37 -3.77
N LEU A 20 -2.08 -30.87 -3.82
CA LEU A 20 -3.28 -30.04 -3.87
C LEU A 20 -3.51 -29.29 -2.54
N CYS A 21 -3.29 -29.96 -1.41
CA CYS A 21 -3.39 -29.34 -0.08
C CYS A 21 -2.29 -28.29 0.13
N SER A 22 -1.06 -28.53 -0.31
CA SER A 22 0.02 -27.55 -0.21
C SER A 22 -0.20 -26.34 -1.12
N ALA A 23 -0.77 -26.53 -2.33
CA ALA A 23 -1.17 -25.42 -3.20
C ALA A 23 -2.32 -24.59 -2.61
N LEU A 24 -3.26 -25.22 -1.89
CA LEU A 24 -4.36 -24.53 -1.19
C LEU A 24 -3.84 -23.71 0.01
N VAL A 25 -2.91 -24.25 0.80
CA VAL A 25 -2.29 -23.53 1.94
C VAL A 25 -1.37 -22.40 1.47
N ALA A 26 -0.67 -22.56 0.35
CA ALA A 26 0.15 -21.48 -0.22
C ALA A 26 -0.69 -20.29 -0.69
N ARG A 27 -1.91 -20.53 -1.18
CA ARG A 27 -2.84 -19.45 -1.60
C ARG A 27 -3.44 -18.66 -0.43
N SER A 28 -3.50 -19.23 0.78
CA SER A 28 -4.10 -18.55 1.95
C SER A 28 -3.14 -17.59 2.67
N ARG A 29 -1.91 -17.41 2.18
CA ARG A 29 -0.99 -16.33 2.60
C ARG A 29 -1.08 -15.10 1.69
N ALA A 30 -2.25 -14.79 1.14
CA ALA A 30 -2.52 -13.41 0.79
C ALA A 30 -2.40 -12.62 2.11
N GLN A 31 -1.33 -11.83 2.22
CA GLN A 31 -1.13 -10.93 3.36
C GLN A 31 -2.38 -10.05 3.44
N GLU A 32 -3.24 -10.30 4.42
CA GLU A 32 -4.30 -9.34 4.77
C GLU A 32 -3.62 -7.96 4.88
N PRO A 33 -4.11 -6.92 4.19
CA PRO A 33 -3.51 -5.61 4.28
C PRO A 33 -3.57 -5.20 5.75
N LEU A 34 -2.40 -5.18 6.39
CA LEU A 34 -2.27 -4.78 7.78
C LEU A 34 -2.85 -3.38 7.90
N ALA A 35 -3.83 -3.21 8.78
CA ALA A 35 -4.53 -1.94 8.93
C ALA A 35 -3.53 -0.83 9.27
N VAL A 36 -3.50 0.21 8.46
CA VAL A 36 -2.69 1.42 8.71
C VAL A 36 -3.40 2.22 9.80
N VAL A 37 -2.73 2.41 10.93
CA VAL A 37 -3.25 3.16 12.08
C VAL A 37 -2.57 4.53 12.07
N ASP A 38 -3.36 5.60 12.00
CA ASP A 38 -2.88 6.98 12.14
C ASP A 38 -2.62 7.27 13.60
N THR A 39 -1.35 7.48 13.96
CA THR A 39 -0.95 7.76 15.34
C THR A 39 -0.97 9.26 15.67
N GLN A 40 -1.34 10.12 14.72
CA GLN A 40 -1.44 11.56 14.98
C GLN A 40 -2.57 11.88 15.96
N LYS A 41 -2.23 12.52 17.08
CA LYS A 41 -3.18 12.94 18.12
C LYS A 41 -3.94 14.19 17.65
N ASP A 42 -5.26 14.19 17.82
CA ASP A 42 -6.23 15.29 17.69
C ASP A 42 -6.08 16.25 16.49
N ALA A 43 -7.10 16.29 15.64
CA ALA A 43 -7.17 17.22 14.52
C ALA A 43 -7.99 18.48 14.87
N PRO A 44 -7.43 19.71 14.79
CA PRO A 44 -8.25 20.90 14.58
C PRO A 44 -9.09 20.72 13.30
N PRO A 45 -10.13 21.55 13.06
CA PRO A 45 -10.89 21.44 11.81
C PRO A 45 -9.94 21.55 10.61
N PHE A 46 -9.81 20.45 9.86
CA PHE A 46 -8.98 20.42 8.67
C PHE A 46 -9.53 21.39 7.63
N THR A 47 -8.63 22.14 7.00
CA THR A 47 -8.98 22.95 5.85
C THR A 47 -9.34 22.02 4.69
N THR A 48 -10.45 22.27 3.99
CA THR A 48 -10.81 21.44 2.84
C THR A 48 -9.77 21.60 1.72
N PRO A 49 -9.60 20.62 0.82
CA PRO A 49 -8.64 20.73 -0.28
C PRO A 49 -8.86 21.98 -1.15
N ALA A 50 -10.11 22.37 -1.38
CA ALA A 50 -10.47 23.57 -2.11
C ALA A 50 -10.06 24.86 -1.37
N GLN A 51 -10.26 24.91 -0.05
CA GLN A 51 -9.83 26.05 0.77
C GLN A 51 -8.31 26.14 0.85
N ALA A 52 -7.61 25.01 0.95
CA ALA A 52 -6.14 24.96 0.97
C ALA A 52 -5.56 25.47 -0.36
N LEU A 53 -6.12 25.03 -1.50
CA LEU A 53 -5.73 25.51 -2.83
C LEU A 53 -5.96 27.02 -2.97
N ALA A 54 -7.11 27.52 -2.51
CA ALA A 54 -7.44 28.95 -2.55
C ALA A 54 -6.54 29.82 -1.65
N ALA A 55 -5.92 29.23 -0.62
CA ALA A 55 -5.02 29.93 0.29
C ALA A 55 -3.58 30.08 -0.26
N LEU A 56 -3.23 29.39 -1.36
CA LEU A 56 -1.89 29.48 -1.95
C LEU A 56 -1.65 30.87 -2.55
N ARG A 57 -0.47 31.43 -2.26
CA ARG A 57 0.03 32.65 -2.90
C ARG A 57 1.12 32.28 -3.89
N LEU A 58 0.89 32.56 -5.16
CA LEU A 58 1.79 32.19 -6.25
C LEU A 58 2.43 33.43 -6.89
N PRO A 59 3.66 33.33 -7.42
CA PRO A 59 4.23 34.37 -8.26
C PRO A 59 3.39 34.60 -9.53
N ALA A 60 3.55 35.78 -10.14
CA ALA A 60 2.87 36.10 -11.39
C ALA A 60 3.21 35.07 -12.50
N GLY A 61 2.19 34.62 -13.23
CA GLY A 61 2.33 33.62 -14.29
C GLY A 61 2.27 32.16 -13.84
N PHE A 62 2.16 31.88 -12.53
CA PHE A 62 1.99 30.53 -12.01
C PHE A 62 0.53 30.20 -11.72
N GLN A 63 0.18 28.92 -11.87
CA GLN A 63 -1.12 28.36 -11.51
C GLN A 63 -0.91 27.10 -10.67
N ALA A 64 -1.77 26.89 -9.67
CA ALA A 64 -1.85 25.65 -8.92
C ALA A 64 -3.19 24.96 -9.20
N THR A 65 -3.17 23.63 -9.27
CA THR A 65 -4.34 22.77 -9.42
C THR A 65 -4.30 21.68 -8.35
N LEU A 66 -5.45 21.08 -8.05
CA LEU A 66 -5.53 19.98 -7.09
C LEU A 66 -5.37 18.63 -7.80
N PHE A 67 -4.21 17.99 -7.62
CA PHE A 67 -3.94 16.68 -8.20
C PHE A 67 -4.56 15.52 -7.40
N ALA A 68 -4.34 15.49 -6.09
CA ALA A 68 -4.89 14.48 -5.18
C ALA A 68 -5.08 15.09 -3.78
N ALA A 69 -6.02 14.54 -3.01
CA ALA A 69 -6.32 14.93 -1.64
C ALA A 69 -6.80 13.73 -0.81
N GLU A 70 -7.07 13.93 0.47
CA GLU A 70 -7.66 12.91 1.32
C GLU A 70 -9.02 12.41 0.76
N PRO A 71 -9.29 11.10 0.78
CA PRO A 71 -8.49 10.02 1.38
C PRO A 71 -7.46 9.37 0.42
N GLN A 72 -7.29 9.87 -0.81
CA GLN A 72 -6.41 9.26 -1.81
C GLN A 72 -4.94 9.32 -1.41
N VAL A 73 -4.53 10.39 -0.74
CA VAL A 73 -3.20 10.60 -0.17
C VAL A 73 -3.31 11.28 1.20
N ARG A 74 -2.47 10.90 2.16
CA ARG A 74 -2.45 11.34 3.56
C ARG A 74 -1.01 11.33 4.09
N GLN A 75 -0.64 12.37 4.85
CA GLN A 75 0.69 12.48 5.49
C GLN A 75 1.88 12.15 4.55
N PRO A 76 1.97 12.77 3.35
CA PRO A 76 3.06 12.49 2.42
C PRO A 76 4.41 13.00 2.97
N ILE A 77 5.43 12.14 2.95
CA ILE A 77 6.79 12.48 3.39
C ILE A 77 7.82 12.49 2.25
N ALA A 78 7.56 11.78 1.16
CA ALA A 78 8.40 11.77 -0.03
C ALA A 78 7.57 11.36 -1.26
N MET A 79 7.99 11.79 -2.45
CA MET A 79 7.35 11.38 -3.70
C MET A 79 8.32 11.30 -4.87
N THR A 80 7.99 10.47 -5.87
CA THR A 80 8.69 10.38 -7.16
C THR A 80 7.71 10.01 -8.26
N THR A 81 8.07 10.28 -9.52
CA THR A 81 7.33 9.78 -10.69
C THR A 81 7.98 8.55 -11.29
N ASP A 82 7.25 7.80 -12.11
CA ASP A 82 7.76 6.69 -12.91
C ASP A 82 7.61 6.92 -14.43
N PRO A 83 8.23 6.10 -15.29
CA PRO A 83 8.12 6.25 -16.75
C PRO A 83 6.71 6.06 -17.33
N ARG A 84 5.74 5.60 -16.54
CA ARG A 84 4.33 5.49 -16.93
C ARG A 84 3.54 6.75 -16.55
N GLY A 85 4.19 7.78 -16.01
CA GLY A 85 3.55 9.02 -15.60
C GLY A 85 2.81 8.96 -14.26
N ARG A 86 3.02 7.89 -13.47
CA ARG A 86 2.36 7.75 -12.17
C ARG A 86 3.15 8.44 -11.08
N LEU A 87 2.44 8.97 -10.07
CA LEU A 87 3.05 9.58 -8.89
C LEU A 87 3.07 8.57 -7.74
N TRP A 88 4.26 8.26 -7.24
CA TRP A 88 4.51 7.41 -6.08
C TRP A 88 4.73 8.27 -4.86
N VAL A 89 4.00 8.01 -3.77
CA VAL A 89 4.04 8.80 -2.54
C VAL A 89 4.29 7.86 -1.36
N ALA A 90 5.31 8.16 -0.57
CA ALA A 90 5.51 7.53 0.74
C ALA A 90 4.72 8.32 1.78
N GLU A 91 3.90 7.62 2.56
CA GLU A 91 3.07 8.21 3.62
C GLU A 91 3.60 7.79 4.99
N ASN A 92 3.49 8.69 5.98
CA ASN A 92 3.91 8.41 7.35
C ASN A 92 2.74 8.56 8.33
N TYR A 93 2.15 7.42 8.69
CA TYR A 93 1.10 7.28 9.69
C TYR A 93 1.65 7.01 11.08
N THR A 94 2.90 6.55 11.15
CA THR A 94 3.48 5.98 12.37
C THR A 94 4.55 6.93 12.93
N TYR A 95 4.11 8.11 13.36
CA TYR A 95 5.00 9.10 13.96
C TYR A 95 5.59 8.55 15.27
N ALA A 96 6.91 8.43 15.32
CA ALA A 96 7.62 8.00 16.53
C ALA A 96 7.64 9.12 17.57
N GLU A 97 6.85 8.97 18.63
CA GLU A 97 6.86 9.84 19.79
C GLU A 97 7.43 9.12 21.01
N ARG A 98 8.22 9.83 21.84
CA ARG A 98 8.76 9.26 23.08
C ARG A 98 7.61 8.77 23.98
N PRO A 99 7.74 7.58 24.61
CA PRO A 99 8.93 6.73 24.69
C PRO A 99 9.10 5.72 23.55
N ILE A 100 8.18 5.66 22.59
CA ILE A 100 8.16 4.67 21.51
C ILE A 100 9.00 5.19 20.34
N VAL A 101 10.22 4.67 20.21
CA VAL A 101 11.12 5.03 19.10
C VAL A 101 10.80 4.24 17.83
N LEU A 102 10.38 2.98 17.98
CA LEU A 102 9.96 2.10 16.89
C LEU A 102 8.99 1.06 17.45
N ASP A 103 7.85 0.88 16.80
CA ASP A 103 6.95 -0.24 17.06
C ASP A 103 6.69 -0.99 15.75
N GLU A 104 7.26 -2.18 15.66
CA GLU A 104 7.22 -3.08 14.50
C GLU A 104 5.82 -3.61 14.18
N ARG A 105 4.79 -3.25 14.95
CA ARG A 105 3.39 -3.52 14.62
C ARG A 105 2.79 -2.47 13.70
N HIS A 106 3.32 -1.25 13.72
CA HIS A 106 2.80 -0.17 12.90
C HIS A 106 3.32 -0.26 11.46
N ARG A 107 2.49 0.16 10.50
CA ARG A 107 2.82 0.13 9.08
C ARG A 107 2.51 1.48 8.46
N ASP A 108 3.47 1.97 7.70
CA ASP A 108 3.30 3.00 6.71
C ASP A 108 2.95 2.37 5.36
N ARG A 109 2.62 3.20 4.36
CA ARG A 109 2.29 2.73 3.03
C ARG A 109 2.92 3.59 1.94
N ILE A 110 3.08 2.98 0.78
CA ILE A 110 3.41 3.68 -0.46
C ILE A 110 2.13 3.69 -1.29
N VAL A 111 1.73 4.88 -1.74
CA VAL A 111 0.56 5.05 -2.58
C VAL A 111 1.00 5.38 -4.00
N VAL A 112 0.39 4.74 -4.98
CA VAL A 112 0.56 5.02 -6.40
C VAL A 112 -0.69 5.71 -6.92
N LEU A 113 -0.52 6.94 -7.38
CA LEU A 113 -1.56 7.79 -7.94
C LEU A 113 -1.44 7.80 -9.47
N GLU A 114 -2.56 7.54 -10.14
CA GLU A 114 -2.65 7.48 -11.60
C GLU A 114 -3.69 8.50 -12.10
N ASP A 115 -3.24 9.41 -12.96
CA ASP A 115 -4.05 10.27 -13.82
C ASP A 115 -4.21 9.55 -15.18
N ARG A 116 -5.44 9.21 -15.54
CA ARG A 116 -5.75 8.37 -16.72
C ARG A 116 -6.09 9.16 -17.95
N ASP A 117 -6.65 10.36 -17.79
CA ASP A 117 -7.09 11.21 -18.90
C ASP A 117 -6.18 12.41 -19.15
N GLY A 118 -5.19 12.61 -18.29
CA GLY A 118 -4.16 13.63 -18.40
C GLY A 118 -4.67 15.03 -18.04
N ASP A 119 -5.75 15.14 -17.28
CA ASP A 119 -6.34 16.42 -16.89
C ASP A 119 -5.62 17.08 -15.69
N GLY A 120 -4.63 16.40 -15.11
CA GLY A 120 -3.90 16.86 -13.94
C GLY A 120 -4.60 16.53 -12.63
N ARG A 121 -5.46 15.51 -12.61
CA ARG A 121 -6.10 14.94 -11.42
C ARG A 121 -5.86 13.43 -11.38
N ALA A 122 -5.72 12.87 -10.19
CA ALA A 122 -5.61 11.43 -10.02
C ALA A 122 -7.01 10.78 -9.88
N GLU A 123 -7.35 9.85 -10.77
CA GLU A 123 -8.59 9.05 -10.67
C GLU A 123 -8.38 7.83 -9.79
N ARG A 124 -7.16 7.30 -9.76
CA ARG A 124 -6.84 6.03 -9.10
C ARG A 124 -5.74 6.18 -8.07
N SER A 125 -6.00 5.59 -6.91
CA SER A 125 -5.04 5.41 -5.82
C SER A 125 -4.93 3.92 -5.51
N THR A 126 -3.71 3.41 -5.36
CA THR A 126 -3.41 2.03 -4.99
C THR A 126 -2.29 1.97 -3.96
N VAL A 127 -2.35 0.97 -3.08
CA VAL A 127 -1.39 0.70 -1.99
C VAL A 127 -0.69 -0.62 -2.24
#